data_AF-A0A7G3BYA7-F1
#
_entry.id   AF-A0A7G3BYA7-F1
#
_cell.length_a   1.000
_cell.length_b   1.000
_cell.length_c   1.000
_cell.angle_alpha   90.00
_cell.angle_beta   90.00
_cell.angle_gamma   90.00
#
_symmetry.space_group_name_H-M   'P 1'
#
loop_
_entity.id
_entity.type
_entity.pdbx_description
1 polymer ?
#
loop_
_entity_poly.entity_id
_entity_poly.type
_entity_poly.pdbx_seq_one_letter_code
_entity_poly.pdbx_strand_id
1 'polypeptide(L)' 'MLSAYNTIARSRRYEQGVPLALDIAAINAYVEQYDLPVERYIFNECIFTLDNLFLDEAHKKAKAEADKRKK' A
#
# COMPACT_ATOMS: atom_id res chain seq x y z
N MET A 1 2.93 5.17 -12.49
CA MET A 1 3.11 4.82 -11.05
C MET A 1 1.80 4.62 -10.31
N LEU A 2 0.90 5.61 -10.23
CA LEU A 2 -0.34 5.48 -9.45
C LEU A 2 -1.25 4.32 -9.90
N SER A 3 -1.40 4.10 -11.21
CA SER A 3 -2.18 2.97 -11.75
C SER A 3 -1.64 1.60 -11.31
N ALA A 4 -0.31 1.44 -11.31
CA ALA A 4 0.35 0.22 -10.87
C ALA A 4 0.14 0.00 -9.37
N TYR A 5 0.34 1.04 -8.55
CA TYR A 5 0.06 0.98 -7.12
C TYR A 5 -1.40 0.58 -6.84
N ASN A 6 -2.36 1.22 -7.50
CA ASN A 6 -3.78 0.88 -7.32
C ASN A 6 -4.08 -0.57 -7.70
N THR A 7 -3.40 -1.11 -8.70
CA THR A 7 -3.57 -2.51 -9.11
C THR A 7 -2.99 -3.47 -8.08
N ILE A 8 -1.77 -3.22 -7.61
CA ILE A 8 -1.12 -4.03 -6.57
C ILE A 8 -1.91 -3.95 -5.26
N ALA A 9 -2.35 -2.75 -4.86
CA ALA A 9 -3.06 -2.48 -3.61
C ALA A 9 -4.41 -3.23 -3.49
N ARG A 10 -5.00 -3.72 -4.59
CA ARG A 10 -6.19 -4.59 -4.53
C ARG A 10 -5.92 -5.93 -3.85
N SER A 11 -4.68 -6.39 -3.86
CA SER A 11 -4.25 -7.62 -3.18
C SER A 11 -3.96 -7.40 -1.69
N ARG A 12 -4.11 -6.16 -1.18
CA ARG A 12 -3.81 -5.83 0.21
C ARG A 12 -4.65 -6.66 1.17
N ARG A 13 -3.95 -7.27 2.12
CA ARG A 13 -4.57 -7.99 3.24
C ARG A 13 -4.97 -7.03 4.36
N TYR A 14 -6.01 -7.41 5.07
CA TYR A 14 -6.51 -6.71 6.24
C TYR A 14 -6.60 -7.67 7.42
N GLU A 15 -6.19 -7.21 8.61
CA GLU A 15 -6.31 -7.95 9.86
C GLU A 15 -7.17 -7.15 10.83
N GLN A 16 -8.34 -7.68 11.20
CA GLN A 16 -9.32 -6.97 12.04
C GLN A 16 -9.68 -5.55 11.53
N GLY A 17 -9.68 -5.36 10.20
CA GLY A 17 -9.93 -4.07 9.56
C GLY A 17 -8.70 -3.15 9.46
N VAL A 18 -7.56 -3.55 10.00
CA VAL A 18 -6.28 -2.83 9.86
C VAL A 18 -5.59 -3.24 8.55
N PRO A 19 -5.23 -2.30 7.67
CA PRO A 19 -4.50 -2.62 6.45
C PRO A 19 -3.08 -3.10 6.78
N LEU A 20 -2.67 -4.23 6.20
CA LEU A 20 -1.28 -4.69 6.25
C LEU A 20 -0.48 -4.06 5.11
N ALA A 21 0.83 -3.92 5.32
CA ALA A 21 1.76 -3.46 4.29
C ALA A 21 1.76 -4.37 3.07
N LEU A 22 2.04 -3.80 1.90
CA LEU A 22 2.22 -4.57 0.68
C LEU A 22 3.54 -5.35 0.74
N ASP A 23 3.45 -6.63 0.41
CA ASP A 23 4.62 -7.49 0.34
C ASP A 23 5.28 -7.41 -1.06
N ILE A 24 6.59 -7.64 -1.11
CA ILE A 24 7.36 -7.71 -2.34
C ILE A 24 6.80 -8.77 -3.30
N ALA A 25 6.18 -9.84 -2.78
CA ALA A 25 5.51 -10.85 -3.59
C ALA A 25 4.39 -10.27 -4.46
N ALA A 26 3.61 -9.31 -3.94
CA ALA A 26 2.54 -8.66 -4.71
C ALA A 26 3.11 -7.78 -5.82
N ILE A 27 4.27 -7.15 -5.57
CA ILE A 27 4.99 -6.37 -6.58
C ILE A 27 5.57 -7.29 -7.66
N ASN A 28 6.17 -8.43 -7.28
CA ASN A 28 6.70 -9.42 -8.20
C ASN A 28 5.62 -9.92 -9.17
N ALA A 29 4.46 -10.31 -8.65
CA ALA A 29 3.34 -10.76 -9.46
C ALA A 29 2.86 -9.71 -10.49
N TYR A 30 2.91 -8.42 -10.14
CA TYR A 30 2.60 -7.35 -11.08
C TYR A 30 3.66 -7.24 -12.17
N VAL A 31 4.94 -7.24 -11.81
CA VAL A 31 6.03 -7.08 -12.79
C VAL A 31 6.14 -8.28 -13.75
N GLU A 32 5.70 -9.46 -13.33
CA GLU A 32 5.61 -10.63 -14.22
C GLU A 32 4.61 -10.45 -15.37
N GLN A 33 3.62 -9.57 -15.22
CA GLN A 33 2.58 -9.35 -16.23
C GLN A 33 2.73 -8.04 -17.02
N TYR A 34 3.51 -7.09 -16.52
CA TYR A 34 3.58 -5.74 -17.08
C TYR A 34 5.02 -5.25 -17.23
N ASP A 35 5.29 -4.59 -18.35
CA ASP A 35 6.52 -3.83 -18.51
C ASP A 35 6.56 -2.65 -17.54
N LEU A 36 7.76 -2.40 -17.01
CA LEU A 36 7.98 -1.30 -16.09
C LEU A 36 8.37 -0.03 -16.84
N PRO A 37 7.79 1.13 -16.44
CA PRO A 37 8.14 2.42 -17.03
C PRO A 37 9.51 2.94 -16.58
N VAL A 38 10.12 2.30 -15.58
CA VAL A 38 11.39 2.66 -14.93
C VAL A 38 12.09 1.39 -14.44
N GLU A 39 13.34 1.52 -14.04
CA GLU A 39 14.12 0.45 -13.42
C GLU A 39 13.40 -0.13 -12.19
N ARG A 40 13.55 -1.45 -12.02
CA ARG A 40 12.80 -2.20 -11.00
C ARG A 40 12.97 -1.64 -9.58
N TYR A 41 14.17 -1.19 -9.23
CA TYR A 41 14.42 -0.65 -7.89
C TYR A 41 13.64 0.67 -7.66
N ILE A 42 13.63 1.58 -8.66
CA ILE A 42 12.86 2.84 -8.62
C ILE A 42 11.37 2.54 -8.53
N PHE A 43 10.89 1.57 -9.31
CA PHE A 43 9.50 1.14 -9.28
C PHE A 43 9.11 0.66 -7.88
N ASN A 44 9.90 -0.25 -7.29
CA ASN A 44 9.65 -0.79 -5.95
C ASN A 44 9.64 0.32 -4.89
N GLU A 45 10.64 1.23 -4.90
CA GLU A 45 10.70 2.35 -3.95
C GLU A 45 9.45 3.24 -4.04
N CYS A 46 9.00 3.52 -5.25
CA CYS A 46 7.78 4.31 -5.46
C CYS A 46 6.53 3.59 -4.95
N ILE A 47 6.40 2.28 -5.18
CA ILE A 47 5.25 1.49 -4.67
C ILE A 47 5.25 1.49 -3.15
N PHE A 48 6.39 1.25 -2.49
CA PHE A 48 6.49 1.28 -1.03
C PHE A 48 6.26 2.67 -0.45
N THR A 49 6.71 3.73 -1.12
CA THR A 49 6.46 5.10 -0.68
C THR A 49 4.96 5.42 -0.71
N LEU A 50 4.26 5.04 -1.77
CA LEU A 50 2.81 5.19 -1.86
C LEU A 50 2.08 4.34 -0.81
N ASP A 51 2.59 3.12 -0.54
CA ASP A 51 2.07 2.23 0.48
C ASP A 51 2.17 2.83 1.89
N ASN A 52 3.33 3.37 2.24
CA ASN A 52 3.57 4.02 3.53
C ASN A 52 2.65 5.22 3.75
N LEU A 53 2.47 6.07 2.72
CA LEU A 53 1.54 7.21 2.80
C LEU A 53 0.11 6.76 3.09
N PHE A 54 -0.34 5.68 2.47
CA PHE A 54 -1.66 5.11 2.74
C PHE A 54 -1.79 4.56 4.17
N LEU A 55 -0.79 3.81 4.64
CA LEU A 55 -0.79 3.25 6.00
C LEU A 55 -0.77 4.35 7.06
N ASP A 56 0.03 5.39 6.87
CA ASP A 56 0.08 6.55 7.76
C ASP A 56 -1.29 7.23 7.87
N GLU A 57 -1.98 7.42 6.75
CA GLU A 57 -3.31 8.00 6.73
C GLU A 57 -4.34 7.08 7.42
N ALA A 58 -4.28 5.77 7.18
CA ALA A 58 -5.16 4.79 7.82
C ALA A 58 -4.97 4.77 9.34
N HIS A 59 -3.73 4.78 9.82
CA HIS A 59 -3.41 4.84 11.25
C HIS A 59 -3.85 6.16 11.89
N LYS A 60 -3.65 7.29 11.21
CA LYS A 60 -4.13 8.61 11.67
C LYS A 60 -5.65 8.62 11.84
N LYS A 61 -6.39 8.08 10.87
CA LYS A 61 -7.87 7.95 10.94
C LYS A 61 -8.31 7.03 12.08
N ALA A 62 -7.69 5.85 12.21
CA ALA A 62 -8.01 4.91 13.28
C ALA A 62 -7.81 5.52 14.67
N LYS A 63 -6.71 6.26 14.86
CA LYS A 63 -6.43 6.99 16.10
C LYS A 63 -7.50 8.07 16.37
N ALA A 64 -7.84 8.87 15.38
CA ALA A 64 -8.85 9.93 15.52
C ALA A 64 -10.23 9.36 15.91
N GLU A 65 -10.63 8.23 15.33
CA GLU A 65 -11.90 7.56 15.68
C GLU A 65 -11.86 6.95 17.08
N ALA A 66 -10.73 6.39 17.51
CA ALA A 66 -10.55 5.88 18.87
C ALA A 66 -10.65 7.00 19.92
N ASP A 67 -10.12 8.19 19.63
CA ASP A 67 -10.18 9.34 20.54
C ASP A 67 -11.59 9.93 20.65
N LYS A 68 -12.38 9.92 19.57
CA LYS A 68 -13.80 10.33 19.61
C LYS A 68 -14.64 9.45 20.51
N ARG A 69 -14.40 8.14 20.53
CA ARG A 69 -15.15 7.17 21.36
C ARG A 69 -14.88 7.29 22.87
N LYS A 70 -13.84 8.02 23.27
CA LYS A 70 -13.47 8.27 24.67
C LYS A 70 -14.09 9.54 25.25
N LYS A 71 -14.69 10.39 24.41
CA LYS A 71 -15.43 11.60 24.81
C LYS A 71 -16.91 11.27 24.97
#